data_AF-A0A7W7VSY2-F1
#
_entry.id   AF-A0A7W7VSY2-F1
#
_cell.length_a   1.000
_cell.length_b   1.000
_cell.length_c   1.000
_cell.angle_alpha   90.00
_cell.angle_beta   90.00
_cell.angle_gamma   90.00
#
_symmetry.space_group_name_H-M   'P 1'
#
loop_
_entity.id
_entity.type
_entity.pdbx_description
1 polymer ?
#
loop_
_entity_poly.entity_id
_entity_poly.type
_entity_poly.pdbx_seq_one_letter_code
_entity_poly.pdbx_strand_id
1 'polypeptide(L)'
;MPVDPQHGHTTPMLDDSPLTPAELSALRRRLAAPQGRRTPLSPPLTLREQTARLRMGPIRYPEEITRLEEEVRRNLAMNVDASPGTDEWDNRQYYLGIMDAVLWATGRSEEAPITGRPLPRPNVNQMLSETVDARAVGERRQKSARWPEYGIGVEATLLWICAEGDDWPC
;
A
#
# COMPACT_ATOMS: atom_id res chain seq x y z
N MET A 1 -40.81 33.75 34.92
CA MET A 1 -39.94 32.55 35.02
C MET A 1 -40.86 31.36 35.24
N PRO A 2 -40.86 30.37 34.34
CA PRO A 2 -39.82 29.34 34.41
C PRO A 2 -39.13 29.05 33.07
N VAL A 3 -37.88 28.64 33.20
CA VAL A 3 -36.96 28.20 32.15
C VAL A 3 -36.75 26.70 32.37
N ASP A 4 -37.01 25.88 31.35
CA ASP A 4 -36.29 24.65 30.94
C ASP A 4 -37.15 23.84 29.94
N PRO A 5 -36.60 22.97 29.05
CA PRO A 5 -35.35 22.23 29.23
C PRO A 5 -34.31 22.34 28.10
N GLN A 6 -33.07 22.47 28.57
CA GLN A 6 -31.86 21.78 28.10
C GLN A 6 -32.00 20.97 26.80
N HIS A 7 -31.51 21.55 25.71
CA HIS A 7 -31.10 20.79 24.54
C HIS A 7 -29.81 20.04 24.92
N GLY A 8 -29.97 18.77 25.31
CA GLY A 8 -28.86 17.84 25.39
C GLY A 8 -28.27 17.65 24.01
N HIS A 9 -27.26 18.46 23.67
CA HIS A 9 -26.34 18.16 22.58
C HIS A 9 -25.59 16.87 22.96
N THR A 10 -26.15 15.72 22.59
CA THR A 10 -25.41 14.46 22.58
C THR A 10 -24.35 14.63 21.51
N THR A 11 -23.14 15.00 21.91
CA THR A 11 -21.97 14.86 21.04
C THR A 11 -21.96 13.40 20.60
N PRO A 12 -22.02 13.07 19.30
CA PRO A 12 -21.93 11.69 18.87
C PRO A 12 -20.61 11.14 19.39
N MET A 13 -20.68 10.22 20.37
CA MET A 13 -19.50 9.52 20.84
C MET A 13 -18.85 8.85 19.64
N LEU A 14 -17.58 9.18 19.41
CA LEU A 14 -16.75 8.51 18.43
C LEU A 14 -16.59 7.06 18.87
N ASP A 15 -17.33 6.16 18.24
CA ASP A 15 -17.19 4.71 18.44
C ASP A 15 -15.86 4.25 17.84
N ASP A 16 -14.91 3.92 18.72
CA ASP A 16 -13.58 3.41 18.40
C ASP A 16 -13.44 1.90 18.64
N SER A 17 -14.56 1.21 18.88
CA SER A 17 -14.56 -0.23 19.12
C SER A 17 -13.91 -1.01 17.97
N PRO A 18 -13.25 -2.16 18.23
CA PRO A 18 -12.66 -2.94 17.16
C PRO A 18 -13.74 -3.52 16.24
N LEU A 19 -13.48 -3.53 14.92
CA LEU A 19 -14.33 -4.24 13.97
C LEU A 19 -14.32 -5.74 14.24
N THR A 20 -15.49 -6.36 14.10
CA THR A 20 -15.63 -7.82 14.08
C THR A 20 -14.95 -8.43 12.84
N PRO A 21 -14.64 -9.74 12.83
CA PRO A 21 -14.05 -10.40 11.66
C PRO A 21 -14.91 -10.30 10.39
N ALA A 22 -16.23 -10.31 10.53
CA ALA A 22 -17.16 -10.15 9.41
C ALA A 22 -17.12 -8.73 8.82
N GLU A 23 -17.08 -7.72 9.69
CA GLU A 23 -16.94 -6.32 9.28
C GLU A 23 -15.57 -6.05 8.64
N LEU A 24 -14.48 -6.61 9.19
CA LEU A 24 -13.14 -6.52 8.59
C LEU A 24 -13.12 -7.14 7.18
N SER A 25 -13.77 -8.29 7.01
CA SER A 25 -13.88 -8.96 5.70
C SER A 25 -14.70 -8.14 4.71
N ALA A 26 -15.81 -7.54 5.16
CA ALA A 26 -16.62 -6.64 4.35
C ALA A 26 -15.86 -5.37 3.96
N LEU A 27 -15.12 -4.79 4.90
CA LEU A 27 -14.25 -3.64 4.67
C LEU A 27 -13.17 -3.98 3.64
N ARG A 28 -12.46 -5.11 3.78
CA ARG A 28 -11.45 -5.56 2.79
C ARG A 28 -12.05 -5.66 1.39
N ARG A 29 -13.23 -6.28 1.26
CA ARG A 29 -13.92 -6.37 -0.04
C ARG A 29 -14.20 -5.02 -0.66
N ARG A 30 -14.68 -4.07 0.15
CA ARG A 30 -15.01 -2.71 -0.31
C ARG A 30 -13.76 -1.92 -0.70
N LEU A 31 -12.67 -2.06 0.05
CA LEU A 31 -11.39 -1.42 -0.26
C LEU A 31 -10.72 -2.03 -1.49
N ALA A 32 -10.78 -3.35 -1.66
CA ALA A 32 -10.16 -4.06 -2.78
C ALA A 32 -10.94 -3.96 -4.09
N ALA A 33 -12.19 -3.50 -4.07
CA ALA A 33 -12.97 -3.27 -5.28
C ALA A 33 -12.34 -2.13 -6.11
N PRO A 34 -12.25 -2.24 -7.45
CA PRO A 34 -11.80 -1.15 -8.30
C PRO A 34 -12.76 0.04 -8.12
N GLN A 35 -12.23 1.21 -7.77
CA GLN A 35 -13.05 2.41 -7.56
C GLN A 35 -13.06 3.30 -8.78
N GLY A 36 -12.17 3.04 -9.75
CA GLY A 36 -11.95 3.93 -10.87
C GLY A 36 -11.18 5.16 -10.41
N ARG A 37 -10.36 5.72 -11.31
CA ARG A 37 -9.51 6.87 -10.96
C ARG A 37 -10.36 8.00 -10.39
N ARG A 38 -10.18 8.29 -9.09
CA ARG A 38 -10.71 9.46 -8.35
C ARG A 38 -12.15 9.38 -7.85
N THR A 39 -12.79 8.21 -7.79
CA THR A 39 -14.08 8.11 -7.09
C THR A 39 -13.82 7.86 -5.60
N PRO A 40 -14.18 8.79 -4.70
CA PRO A 40 -14.06 8.53 -3.27
C PRO A 40 -14.98 7.35 -2.89
N LEU A 41 -14.51 6.54 -1.94
CA LEU A 41 -15.30 5.47 -1.32
C LEU A 41 -16.70 5.98 -0.96
N SER A 42 -17.72 5.31 -1.47
CA SER A 42 -19.12 5.56 -1.12
C SER A 42 -19.73 4.28 -0.54
N PRO A 43 -20.15 4.29 0.74
CA PRO A 43 -19.99 5.37 1.71
C PRO A 43 -18.52 5.60 2.12
N PRO A 44 -18.16 6.80 2.62
CA PRO A 44 -16.83 7.07 3.15
C PRO A 44 -16.54 6.20 4.36
N LEU A 45 -15.26 5.94 4.62
CA LEU A 45 -14.84 5.16 5.78
C LEU A 45 -15.18 5.90 7.07
N THR A 46 -15.77 5.18 8.01
CA THR A 46 -15.88 5.62 9.41
C THR A 46 -14.50 5.65 10.07
N LEU A 47 -14.36 6.37 11.20
CA LEU A 47 -13.11 6.37 11.99
C LEU A 47 -12.67 4.96 12.38
N ARG A 48 -13.65 4.10 12.72
CA ARG A 48 -13.46 2.70 13.09
C ARG A 48 -12.87 1.89 11.94
N GLU A 49 -13.43 2.06 10.74
CA GLU A 49 -12.93 1.42 9.52
C GLU A 49 -11.56 1.96 9.09
N GLN A 50 -11.31 3.26 9.27
CA GLN A 50 -10.01 3.86 8.99
C GLN A 50 -8.92 3.31 9.92
N THR A 51 -9.22 3.23 11.22
CA THR A 51 -8.32 2.62 12.22
C THR A 51 -8.08 1.15 11.92
N ALA A 52 -9.13 0.41 11.55
CA ALA A 52 -9.03 -0.99 11.17
C ALA A 52 -8.16 -1.18 9.92
N ARG A 53 -8.38 -0.37 8.86
CA ARG A 53 -7.60 -0.38 7.62
C ARG A 53 -6.11 -0.30 7.91
N LEU A 54 -5.70 0.67 8.72
CA LEU A 54 -4.27 0.91 9.05
C LEU A 54 -3.61 -0.27 9.79
N ARG A 55 -4.40 -1.10 10.48
CA ARG A 55 -3.92 -2.27 11.22
C ARG A 55 -3.99 -3.57 10.41
N MET A 56 -4.66 -3.57 9.25
CA MET A 56 -4.71 -4.75 8.37
C MET A 56 -3.36 -5.02 7.73
N GLY A 57 -3.12 -6.27 7.33
CA GLY A 57 -2.09 -6.60 6.34
C GLY A 57 -2.53 -6.17 4.92
N PRO A 58 -1.97 -6.80 3.86
CA PRO A 58 -2.37 -6.54 2.47
C PRO A 58 -3.89 -6.47 2.26
N ILE A 59 -4.33 -5.48 1.49
CA ILE A 59 -5.76 -5.27 1.17
C ILE A 59 -6.13 -6.00 -0.11
N ARG A 60 -5.31 -5.89 -1.16
CA ARG A 60 -5.46 -6.69 -2.38
C ARG A 60 -5.40 -8.18 -2.07
N TYR A 61 -6.09 -8.98 -2.88
CA TYR A 61 -6.22 -10.40 -2.59
C TYR A 61 -4.93 -11.17 -2.90
N PRO A 62 -4.66 -12.28 -2.18
CA PRO A 62 -3.48 -13.10 -2.43
C PRO A 62 -3.34 -13.55 -3.89
N GLU A 63 -4.44 -13.84 -4.57
CA GLU A 63 -4.47 -14.26 -5.97
C GLU A 63 -4.00 -13.14 -6.90
N GLU A 64 -4.40 -11.89 -6.63
CA GLU A 64 -3.98 -10.72 -7.40
C GLU A 64 -2.49 -10.43 -7.19
N ILE A 65 -2.01 -10.52 -5.95
CA ILE A 65 -0.60 -10.34 -5.60
C ILE A 65 0.26 -11.42 -6.27
N THR A 66 -0.22 -12.66 -6.28
CA THR A 66 0.47 -13.78 -6.95
C THR A 66 0.56 -13.54 -8.46
N ARG A 67 -0.53 -13.07 -9.08
CA ARG A 67 -0.53 -12.71 -10.51
C ARG A 67 0.48 -11.61 -10.83
N LEU A 68 0.55 -10.57 -9.99
CA LEU A 68 1.54 -9.51 -10.12
C LEU A 68 2.98 -10.08 -10.04
N GLU A 69 3.24 -10.92 -9.04
CA GLU A 69 4.54 -11.57 -8.86
C GLU A 69 4.97 -12.38 -10.09
N GLU A 70 4.07 -13.18 -10.66
CA GLU A 70 4.33 -13.95 -11.88
C GLU A 70 4.65 -13.06 -13.09
N GLU A 71 3.92 -11.96 -13.25
CA GLU A 71 4.13 -11.01 -14.33
C GLU A 71 5.48 -10.30 -14.23
N VAL A 72 5.83 -9.84 -13.03
CA VAL A 72 7.13 -9.21 -12.73
C VAL A 72 8.27 -10.19 -12.98
N ARG A 73 8.13 -11.47 -12.58
CA ARG A 73 9.12 -12.51 -12.88
C ARG A 73 9.34 -12.70 -14.37
N ARG A 74 8.26 -12.72 -15.17
CA ARG A 74 8.38 -12.81 -16.65
C ARG A 74 9.12 -11.61 -17.21
N ASN A 75 8.78 -10.40 -16.79
CA ASN A 75 9.44 -9.17 -17.24
C ASN A 75 10.92 -9.12 -16.83
N LEU A 76 11.27 -9.54 -15.62
CA LEU A 76 12.66 -9.64 -15.18
C LEU A 76 13.47 -10.65 -16.00
N ALA A 77 12.86 -11.77 -16.41
CA ALA A 77 13.51 -12.78 -17.25
C ALA A 77 13.74 -12.27 -18.68
N MET A 78 12.80 -11.52 -19.26
CA MET A 78 12.95 -10.93 -20.59
C MET A 78 14.01 -9.82 -20.63
N ASN A 79 14.24 -9.12 -19.51
CA ASN A 79 15.23 -8.04 -19.39
C ASN A 79 16.64 -8.54 -19.01
N VAL A 80 16.94 -9.83 -19.14
CA VAL A 80 18.31 -10.36 -18.90
C VAL A 80 19.25 -10.04 -20.08
N ASP A 81 18.70 -9.87 -21.29
CA ASP A 81 19.49 -9.71 -22.53
C ASP A 81 19.65 -8.25 -22.99
N ALA A 82 19.08 -7.29 -22.28
CA ALA A 82 19.20 -5.87 -22.62
C ALA A 82 20.56 -5.33 -22.12
N SER A 83 21.46 -4.98 -23.06
CA SER A 83 22.70 -4.27 -22.74
C SER A 83 22.39 -2.93 -22.06
N PRO A 84 23.08 -2.56 -20.96
CA PRO A 84 22.84 -1.31 -20.27
C PRO A 84 23.26 -0.13 -21.16
N GLY A 85 22.28 0.56 -21.75
CA GLY A 85 22.45 1.87 -22.37
C GLY A 85 22.59 2.94 -21.28
N THR A 86 23.52 3.88 -21.45
CA THR A 86 23.99 4.81 -20.41
C THR A 86 23.01 5.90 -19.97
N ASP A 87 21.80 5.98 -20.54
CA ASP A 87 20.77 6.99 -20.20
C ASP A 87 19.34 6.40 -20.22
N GLU A 88 19.21 5.07 -20.29
CA GLU A 88 17.92 4.41 -20.44
C GLU A 88 17.31 4.10 -19.07
N TRP A 89 16.03 4.41 -18.90
CA TRP A 89 15.24 4.01 -17.74
C TRP A 89 15.45 2.51 -17.48
N ASP A 90 16.11 2.17 -16.37
CA ASP A 90 16.41 0.77 -16.06
C ASP A 90 15.16 0.07 -15.52
N ASN A 91 14.35 -0.44 -16.46
CA ASN A 91 13.16 -1.24 -16.19
C ASN A 91 13.46 -2.39 -15.21
N ARG A 92 14.69 -2.91 -15.18
CA ARG A 92 15.08 -3.98 -14.26
C ARG A 92 15.02 -3.50 -12.81
N GLN A 93 15.54 -2.32 -12.50
CA GLN A 93 15.50 -1.77 -11.14
C GLN A 93 14.06 -1.54 -10.67
N TYR A 94 13.22 -1.03 -11.56
CA TYR A 94 11.79 -0.87 -11.30
C TYR A 94 11.13 -2.21 -10.91
N TYR A 95 11.29 -3.25 -11.73
CA TYR A 95 10.73 -4.57 -11.44
C TYR A 95 11.32 -5.25 -10.20
N LEU A 96 12.60 -5.02 -9.88
CA LEU A 96 13.20 -5.47 -8.62
C LEU A 96 12.53 -4.80 -7.42
N GLY A 97 12.25 -3.49 -7.50
CA GLY A 97 11.52 -2.76 -6.47
C GLY A 97 10.12 -3.33 -6.23
N ILE A 98 9.40 -3.68 -7.31
CA ILE A 98 8.09 -4.34 -7.21
C ILE A 98 8.21 -5.68 -6.48
N MET A 99 9.17 -6.53 -6.89
CA MET A 99 9.34 -7.86 -6.32
C MET A 99 9.65 -7.79 -4.81
N ASP A 100 10.59 -6.94 -4.40
CA ASP A 100 10.98 -6.81 -2.99
C ASP A 100 9.82 -6.25 -2.15
N ALA A 101 9.02 -5.33 -2.68
CA ALA A 101 7.81 -4.86 -2.04
C ALA A 101 6.77 -5.97 -1.85
N VAL A 102 6.53 -6.82 -2.86
CA VAL A 102 5.64 -7.98 -2.75
C VAL A 102 6.14 -8.97 -1.69
N LEU A 103 7.43 -9.30 -1.69
CA LEU A 103 8.02 -10.22 -0.72
C LEU A 103 7.87 -9.69 0.71
N TRP A 104 8.17 -8.41 0.94
CA TRP A 104 8.03 -7.80 2.25
C TRP A 104 6.58 -7.68 2.71
N ALA A 105 5.67 -7.18 1.87
CA ALA A 105 4.25 -7.03 2.20
C ALA A 105 3.57 -8.37 2.52
N THR A 106 4.01 -9.46 1.89
CA THR A 106 3.51 -10.82 2.16
C THR A 106 4.24 -11.53 3.31
N GLY A 107 5.22 -10.88 3.93
CA GLY A 107 6.00 -11.43 5.04
C GLY A 107 6.98 -12.54 4.65
N ARG A 108 7.37 -12.59 3.37
CA ARG A 108 8.42 -13.46 2.84
C ARG A 108 9.82 -12.80 2.86
N SER A 109 9.87 -11.49 3.11
CA SER A 109 11.08 -10.77 3.52
C SER A 109 10.91 -10.26 4.95
N GLU A 110 11.99 -10.29 5.73
CA GLU A 110 12.02 -9.79 7.10
C GLU A 110 12.29 -8.28 7.18
N GLU A 111 12.86 -7.70 6.12
CA GLU A 111 13.28 -6.29 6.08
C GLU A 111 12.51 -5.48 5.06
N ALA A 112 12.26 -4.22 5.41
CA ALA A 112 11.62 -3.25 4.55
C ALA A 112 12.54 -2.84 3.37
N PRO A 113 12.02 -2.75 2.13
CA PRO A 113 12.84 -2.68 0.91
C PRO A 113 13.64 -1.38 0.72
N ILE A 114 13.24 -0.28 1.37
CA ILE A 114 13.89 1.03 1.30
C ILE A 114 14.62 1.34 2.59
N THR A 115 13.93 1.20 3.73
CA THR A 115 14.49 1.60 5.04
C THR A 115 15.35 0.52 5.69
N GLY A 116 15.26 -0.74 5.24
CA GLY A 116 15.97 -1.88 5.84
C GLY A 116 15.49 -2.22 7.25
N ARG A 117 14.33 -1.68 7.69
CA ARG A 117 13.82 -1.92 9.04
C ARG A 117 13.40 -3.38 9.18
N PRO A 118 13.86 -4.11 10.23
CA PRO A 118 13.42 -5.48 10.48
C PRO A 118 11.98 -5.46 10.98
N LEU A 119 11.06 -5.86 10.10
CA LEU A 119 9.63 -5.87 10.34
C LEU A 119 8.98 -6.96 9.48
N PRO A 120 8.91 -8.20 9.96
CA PRO A 120 8.21 -9.26 9.26
C PRO A 120 6.70 -9.00 9.28
N ARG A 121 6.04 -9.13 8.12
CA ARG A 121 4.58 -8.96 7.95
C ARG A 121 4.08 -7.57 8.35
N PRO A 122 4.42 -6.52 7.56
CA PRO A 122 3.97 -5.17 7.84
C PRO A 122 2.44 -5.04 7.72
N ASN A 123 1.86 -4.16 8.53
CA ASN A 123 0.50 -3.68 8.33
C ASN A 123 0.46 -2.50 7.33
N VAL A 124 -0.75 -2.09 6.94
CA VAL A 124 -0.97 -0.98 6.00
C VAL A 124 -0.28 0.30 6.47
N ASN A 125 -0.38 0.66 7.75
CA ASN A 125 0.30 1.87 8.24
C ASN A 125 1.82 1.82 8.02
N GLN A 126 2.43 0.67 8.24
CA GLN A 126 3.86 0.45 8.04
C GLN A 126 4.23 0.46 6.55
N MET A 127 3.41 -0.18 5.70
CA MET A 127 3.60 -0.14 4.25
C MET A 127 3.45 1.29 3.70
N LEU A 128 2.47 2.06 4.17
CA LEU A 128 2.30 3.46 3.77
C LEU A 128 3.45 4.35 4.25
N SER A 129 3.99 4.12 5.44
CA SER A 129 5.22 4.81 5.88
C SER A 129 6.36 4.54 4.91
N GLU A 130 6.57 3.29 4.50
CA GLU A 130 7.64 2.92 3.56
C GLU A 130 7.43 3.57 2.18
N THR A 131 6.18 3.79 1.73
CA THR A 131 5.94 4.51 0.46
C THR A 131 6.46 5.94 0.47
N VAL A 132 6.48 6.61 1.62
CA VAL A 132 7.01 7.97 1.76
C VAL A 132 8.52 7.97 1.53
N ASP A 133 9.22 7.01 2.13
CA ASP A 133 10.66 6.84 1.96
C ASP A 133 11.00 6.40 0.51
N ALA A 134 10.19 5.50 -0.06
CA ALA A 134 10.34 5.05 -1.44
C ALA A 134 10.19 6.21 -2.44
N ARG A 135 9.17 7.06 -2.25
CA ARG A 135 8.98 8.27 -3.04
C ARG A 135 10.17 9.22 -2.93
N ALA A 136 10.70 9.42 -1.73
CA ALA A 136 11.87 10.29 -1.52
C ALA A 136 13.12 9.77 -2.27
N VAL A 137 13.30 8.45 -2.35
CA VAL A 137 14.35 7.83 -3.18
C VAL A 137 14.07 8.03 -4.67
N GLY A 138 12.83 7.75 -5.13
CA GLY A 138 12.44 7.90 -6.54
C GLY A 138 12.56 9.33 -7.06
N GLU A 139 12.18 10.32 -6.25
CA GLU A 139 12.32 11.75 -6.56
C GLU A 139 13.75 12.29 -6.34
N ARG A 140 14.72 11.43 -6.01
CA ARG A 140 16.12 11.78 -5.70
C ARG A 140 16.26 12.81 -4.57
N ARG A 141 15.28 12.89 -3.68
CA ARG A 141 15.31 13.75 -2.48
C ARG A 141 16.11 13.14 -1.33
N GLN A 142 16.31 11.82 -1.36
CA GLN A 142 17.12 11.08 -0.39
C GLN A 142 18.24 10.31 -1.10
N LYS A 143 19.44 10.35 -0.51
CA LYS A 143 20.57 9.52 -0.99
C LYS A 143 20.30 8.06 -0.63
N SER A 144 20.38 7.18 -1.62
CA SER A 144 20.19 5.73 -1.46
C SER A 144 21.28 4.97 -2.20
N ALA A 145 21.57 3.75 -1.75
CA ALA A 145 22.38 2.79 -2.51
C ALA A 145 21.59 2.17 -3.68
N ARG A 146 20.25 2.33 -3.68
CA ARG A 146 19.36 1.86 -4.75
C ARG A 146 19.14 2.95 -5.79
N TRP A 147 18.82 2.52 -7.01
CA TRP A 147 18.44 3.41 -8.11
C TRP A 147 17.07 4.05 -7.86
N PRO A 148 16.80 5.27 -8.40
CA PRO A 148 15.50 5.93 -8.28
C PRO A 148 14.33 5.04 -8.74
N GLU A 149 14.50 4.33 -9.84
CA GLU A 149 13.50 3.44 -10.46
C GLU A 149 13.06 2.33 -9.51
N TYR A 150 14.00 1.81 -8.69
CA TYR A 150 13.68 0.85 -7.64
C TYR A 150 12.73 1.45 -6.60
N GLY A 151 12.97 2.70 -6.16
CA GLY A 151 12.08 3.41 -5.24
C GLY A 151 10.67 3.60 -5.82
N ILE A 152 10.58 3.94 -7.11
CA ILE A 152 9.30 4.08 -7.81
C ILE A 152 8.54 2.75 -7.87
N GLY A 153 9.23 1.64 -8.16
CA GLY A 153 8.64 0.30 -8.18
C GLY A 153 8.11 -0.14 -6.80
N VAL A 154 8.85 0.15 -5.73
CA VAL A 154 8.40 -0.09 -4.36
C VAL A 154 7.15 0.73 -4.04
N GLU A 155 7.17 2.03 -4.31
CA GLU A 155 6.05 2.94 -4.03
C GLU A 155 4.77 2.48 -4.74
N ALA A 156 4.83 2.31 -6.06
CA ALA A 156 3.68 1.93 -6.87
C ALA A 156 3.04 0.64 -6.36
N THR A 157 3.86 -0.35 -6.01
CA THR A 157 3.40 -1.66 -5.53
C THR A 157 2.75 -1.58 -4.17
N LEU A 158 3.36 -0.88 -3.20
CA LEU A 158 2.81 -0.77 -1.86
C LEU A 158 1.50 0.03 -1.85
N LEU A 159 1.40 1.10 -2.65
CA LEU A 159 0.14 1.84 -2.82
C LEU A 159 -0.95 0.96 -3.43
N TRP A 160 -0.61 0.15 -4.43
CA TRP A 160 -1.55 -0.80 -5.03
C TRP A 160 -2.01 -1.87 -4.03
N ILE A 161 -1.08 -2.51 -3.30
CA ILE A 161 -1.37 -3.53 -2.26
C ILE A 161 -2.27 -2.98 -1.15
N CYS A 162 -2.05 -1.71 -0.75
CA CYS A 162 -2.84 -1.02 0.27
C CYS A 162 -4.16 -0.43 -0.26
N ALA A 163 -4.47 -0.65 -1.55
CA ALA A 163 -5.60 -0.06 -2.25
C ALA A 163 -5.69 1.47 -2.08
N GLU A 164 -4.54 2.15 -2.04
CA GLU A 164 -4.46 3.62 -2.21
C GLU A 164 -4.44 4.01 -3.69
N GLY A 165 -4.12 3.07 -4.58
CA GLY A 165 -4.18 3.23 -6.02
C GLY A 165 -4.78 1.99 -6.70
N ASP A 166 -5.48 2.24 -7.81
CA ASP A 166 -6.01 1.19 -8.70
C ASP A 166 -5.08 0.90 -9.89
N ASP A 167 -4.05 1.73 -10.08
CA ASP A 167 -3.12 1.55 -11.19
C ASP A 167 -2.30 0.28 -10.97
N TRP A 168 -2.37 -0.63 -11.94
CA TRP A 168 -1.56 -1.84 -11.97
C TRP A 168 -0.09 -1.44 -12.08
N PRO A 169 0.82 -1.95 -11.22
CA PRO A 169 2.21 -1.51 -11.20
C PRO A 169 3.07 -2.08 -12.34
N CYS A 170 2.50 -2.68 -13.39
CA CYS A 170 3.21 -3.24 -14.54
C CYS A 170 2.64 -2.76 -15.89
#